data_AF-A0ABD7GP24-F1
#
_entry.id   AF-A0ABD7GP24-F1
#
_cell.length_a   1.000
_cell.length_b   1.000
_cell.length_c   1.000
_cell.angle_alpha   90.00
_cell.angle_beta   90.00
_cell.angle_gamma   90.00
#
_symmetry.space_group_name_H-M   'P 1'
#
loop_
_entity.id
_entity.type
_entity.pdbx_description
1 polymer ?
#
loop_
_entity_poly.entity_id
_entity_poly.type
_entity_poly.pdbx_seq_one_letter_code
_entity_poly.pdbx_strand_id
1 'polypeptide(L)'
;EVKLGDTITHVKRPCQDVIAGFEEVKPMVFAGVYPIDTEDFEDLRNSIEKLQLNDASLTFEPESSVALGFGFRCGFLGMLH
;
A
#
# COMPACT_ATOMS: atom_id res chain seq x y z
N GLU A 1 0.47 -14.48 3.18
CA GLU A 1 1.12 -13.15 3.20
C GLU A 1 2.06 -13.11 4.39
N VAL A 2 3.28 -12.60 4.23
CA VAL A 2 4.28 -12.49 5.31
C VAL A 2 4.56 -11.01 5.50
N LYS A 3 4.35 -10.48 6.70
CA LYS A 3 4.56 -9.06 7.01
C LYS A 3 5.99 -8.82 7.55
N LEU A 4 6.50 -7.60 7.36
CA LEU A 4 7.80 -7.22 7.90
C LEU A 4 7.77 -7.22 9.44
N GLY A 5 8.63 -8.03 10.06
CA GLY A 5 8.66 -8.19 11.53
C GLY A 5 7.80 -9.35 12.05
N ASP A 6 7.16 -10.12 11.16
CA ASP A 6 6.44 -11.33 11.54
C ASP A 6 7.39 -12.46 12.00
N THR A 7 6.89 -13.37 12.83
CA THR A 7 7.66 -14.49 13.38
C THR A 7 7.31 -15.79 12.65
N ILE A 8 8.23 -16.32 11.85
CA ILE A 8 8.05 -17.60 11.15
C ILE A 8 8.52 -18.75 12.04
N THR A 9 7.64 -19.72 12.32
CA THR A 9 7.97 -20.93 13.11
C THR A 9 7.49 -22.23 12.44
N HIS A 10 8.05 -23.37 12.84
CA HIS A 10 7.65 -24.69 12.34
C HIS A 10 6.26 -25.11 12.81
N VAL A 11 5.46 -25.68 11.91
CA VAL A 11 4.12 -26.21 12.22
C VAL A 11 4.15 -27.34 13.24
N LYS A 12 5.14 -28.24 13.16
CA LYS A 12 5.25 -29.42 14.05
C LYS A 12 5.89 -29.10 15.41
N ARG A 13 6.54 -27.95 15.53
CA ARG A 13 7.21 -27.49 16.75
C ARG A 13 7.16 -25.95 16.77
N PRO A 14 6.01 -25.37 17.13
CA PRO A 14 5.87 -23.92 17.18
C PRO A 14 6.75 -23.33 18.29
N CYS A 15 7.25 -22.13 18.05
CA CYS A 15 7.89 -21.32 19.07
C CYS A 15 6.84 -20.92 20.12
N GLN A 16 7.24 -20.89 21.39
CA GLN A 16 6.34 -20.50 22.49
C GLN A 16 6.04 -19.00 22.48
N ASP A 17 7.03 -18.19 22.09
CA ASP A 17 6.93 -16.74 22.09
C ASP A 17 7.15 -16.19 20.67
N VAL A 18 6.43 -15.12 20.34
CA VAL A 18 6.66 -14.31 19.13
C VAL A 18 7.67 -13.21 19.44
N ILE A 19 8.35 -12.71 18.40
CA ILE A 19 9.24 -11.55 18.55
C ILE A 19 8.40 -10.34 18.99
N ALA A 20 8.81 -9.71 20.10
CA ALA A 20 8.18 -8.49 20.60
C ALA A 20 8.52 -7.29 19.70
N GLY A 21 7.57 -6.35 19.55
CA GLY A 21 7.77 -5.11 18.80
C GLY A 21 7.33 -5.14 17.34
N PHE A 22 6.65 -6.20 16.89
CA PHE A 22 5.91 -6.16 15.63
C PHE A 22 4.71 -5.22 15.76
N GLU A 23 4.67 -4.18 14.93
CA GLU A 23 3.53 -3.30 14.78
C GLU A 23 3.08 -3.29 13.32
N GLU A 24 1.76 -3.33 13.13
CA GLU A 24 1.19 -3.20 11.79
C GLU A 24 1.42 -1.78 11.27
N VAL A 25 2.07 -1.71 10.12
CA VAL A 25 2.42 -0.45 9.48
C VAL A 25 1.13 0.27 9.03
N LYS A 26 0.91 1.50 9.52
CA LYS A 26 -0.27 2.31 9.18
C LYS A 26 0.13 3.49 8.27
N PRO A 27 -0.62 3.77 7.19
CA PRO A 27 -0.41 4.98 6.39
C PRO A 27 -0.59 6.24 7.24
N MET A 28 0.38 7.15 7.17
CA MET A 28 0.40 8.41 7.91
C MET A 28 0.08 9.62 7.02
N VAL A 29 0.32 9.50 5.71
CA VAL A 29 0.13 10.57 4.73
C VAL A 29 -0.75 10.05 3.60
N PHE A 30 -1.70 10.87 3.14
CA PHE A 30 -2.54 10.54 1.99
C PHE A 30 -2.41 11.62 0.92
N ALA A 31 -2.37 11.21 -0.34
CA ALA A 31 -2.37 12.11 -1.49
C ALA A 31 -3.32 11.60 -2.58
N GLY A 32 -4.01 12.52 -3.25
CA GLY A 32 -4.81 12.22 -4.44
C GLY A 32 -3.93 12.27 -5.68
N VAL A 33 -3.90 11.19 -6.44
CA VAL A 33 -3.12 11.03 -7.67
C VAL A 33 -4.08 10.92 -8.85
N TYR A 34 -3.97 11.86 -9.78
CA TYR A 34 -4.86 11.99 -10.93
C TYR A 34 -4.02 12.05 -12.21
N PRO A 35 -4.43 11.33 -13.28
CA PRO A 35 -3.79 11.47 -14.57
C PRO A 35 -4.11 12.86 -15.17
N ILE A 36 -3.20 13.38 -15.98
CA ILE A 36 -3.42 14.65 -16.70
C ILE A 36 -4.41 14.40 -17.85
N ASP A 37 -4.21 13.30 -18.58
CA ASP A 37 -5.07 12.84 -19.67
C ASP A 37 -5.97 11.69 -19.19
N THR A 38 -7.27 11.77 -19.44
CA THR A 38 -8.24 10.78 -18.93
C THR A 38 -8.06 9.38 -19.52
N GLU A 39 -7.41 9.27 -20.67
CA GLU A 39 -7.10 8.00 -21.33
C GLU A 39 -6.05 7.18 -20.55
N ASP A 40 -5.20 7.84 -19.76
CA ASP A 40 -4.13 7.21 -18.98
C ASP A 40 -4.61 6.61 -17.65
N PHE A 41 -5.91 6.68 -17.34
CA PHE A 41 -6.44 6.20 -16.07
C PHE A 41 -6.13 4.72 -15.81
N GLU A 42 -6.33 3.86 -16.82
CA GLU A 42 -6.03 2.43 -16.68
C GLU A 42 -4.51 2.16 -16.63
N ASP A 43 -3.70 2.97 -17.31
CA ASP A 43 -2.24 2.87 -17.23
C ASP A 43 -1.71 3.29 -15.84
N LEU A 44 -2.30 4.33 -15.25
CA LEU A 44 -2.04 4.74 -13.88
C LEU A 44 -2.42 3.63 -12.89
N ARG A 45 -3.62 3.04 -13.02
CA ARG A 45 -4.04 1.90 -12.20
C ARG A 45 -3.03 0.77 -12.28
N ASN A 46 -2.71 0.33 -13.50
CA ASN A 46 -1.78 -0.77 -13.74
C ASN A 46 -0.39 -0.50 -13.14
N SER A 47 0.05 0.75 -13.17
CA SER A 47 1.34 1.16 -12.60
C SER A 47 1.32 1.13 -11.07
N ILE A 48 0.25 1.60 -10.43
CA ILE A 48 0.08 1.56 -8.97
C ILE A 48 -0.04 0.10 -8.48
N GLU A 49 -0.79 -0.74 -9.18
CA GLU A 49 -0.89 -2.18 -8.87
C GLU A 49 0.48 -2.86 -8.92
N LYS A 50 1.28 -2.58 -9.97
CA LYS A 50 2.66 -3.09 -10.07
C LYS A 50 3.56 -2.58 -8.96
N LEU A 51 3.38 -1.34 -8.50
CA LEU A 51 4.15 -0.77 -7.40
C LEU A 51 3.78 -1.46 -6.07
N GLN A 52 2.49 -1.70 -5.82
CA GLN A 52 2.00 -2.40 -4.63
C GLN A 52 2.55 -3.83 -4.50
N LEU A 53 2.91 -4.50 -5.61
CA LEU A 53 3.55 -5.81 -5.55
C LEU A 53 4.90 -5.79 -4.84
N ASN A 54 5.63 -4.67 -4.91
CA ASN A 54 6.93 -4.51 -4.28
C ASN A 54 6.85 -3.74 -2.96
N ASP A 55 5.86 -2.85 -2.82
CA ASP A 55 5.64 -2.07 -1.62
C ASP A 55 4.37 -2.51 -0.87
N ALA A 56 4.58 -3.34 0.15
CA ALA A 56 3.50 -3.85 1.00
C ALA A 56 2.85 -2.77 1.89
N SER A 57 3.42 -1.56 1.96
CA SER A 57 2.93 -0.47 2.80
C SER A 57 2.13 0.58 2.03
N LEU A 58 2.20 0.57 0.69
CA LEU A 58 1.38 1.39 -0.18
C LEU A 58 -0.07 0.88 -0.20
N THR A 59 -0.99 1.77 0.13
CA THR A 59 -2.44 1.53 -0.05
C THR A 59 -2.99 2.49 -1.09
N PHE A 60 -4.00 2.06 -1.85
CA PHE A 60 -4.70 2.95 -2.76
C PHE A 60 -6.17 2.57 -2.89
N GLU A 61 -7.03 3.56 -3.06
CA GLU A 61 -8.45 3.39 -3.32
C GLU A 61 -8.90 4.30 -4.48
N PRO A 62 -9.82 3.86 -5.35
CA PRO A 62 -10.36 4.72 -6.39
C PRO A 62 -11.04 5.96 -5.78
N GLU A 63 -10.73 7.13 -6.32
CA GLU A 63 -11.29 8.42 -5.90
C GLU A 63 -11.83 9.16 -7.13
N SER A 64 -12.92 9.91 -6.96
CA SER A 64 -13.46 10.77 -8.02
C SER A 64 -13.55 12.21 -7.55
N SER A 65 -13.16 13.12 -8.43
CA SER A 65 -13.14 14.56 -8.22
C SER A 65 -13.92 15.26 -9.32
N VAL A 66 -14.70 16.27 -8.94
CA VAL A 66 -15.48 17.08 -9.88
C VAL A 66 -14.58 17.85 -10.85
N ALA A 67 -13.39 18.26 -10.40
CA ALA A 67 -12.46 19.04 -11.20
C ALA A 67 -11.39 18.19 -11.90
N LEU A 68 -10.95 17.10 -11.28
CA LEU A 68 -9.82 16.29 -11.75
C LEU A 68 -10.25 14.95 -12.38
N GLY A 69 -11.54 14.62 -12.35
CA GLY A 69 -12.03 13.35 -12.89
C GLY A 69 -11.71 12.16 -11.98
N PHE A 70 -11.39 11.02 -12.58
CA PHE A 70 -11.09 9.78 -11.87
C PHE A 70 -9.61 9.67 -11.53
N GLY A 71 -9.31 9.27 -10.31
CA GLY A 71 -7.96 9.07 -9.83
C GLY A 71 -7.92 8.07 -8.67
N PHE A 72 -6.87 8.16 -7.88
CA PHE A 72 -6.64 7.29 -6.73
C PHE A 72 -6.24 8.10 -5.52
N ARG A 73 -6.79 7.75 -4.37
CA ARG A 73 -6.27 8.20 -3.09
C ARG A 73 -5.24 7.19 -2.62
N CYS A 74 -3.98 7.61 -2.59
CA CYS A 74 -2.86 6.78 -2.17
C CYS A 74 -2.45 7.09 -0.72
N GLY A 75 -2.17 6.06 0.06
CA GLY A 75 -1.67 6.14 1.44
C GLY A 75 -0.20 5.74 1.53
N PHE A 76 0.60 6.59 2.17
CA PHE A 76 2.05 6.48 2.33
C PHE A 76 2.45 6.50 3.81
N LEU A 77 3.68 6.09 4.10
CA LEU A 77 4.23 6.08 5.47
C LEU A 77 4.74 7.45 5.92
N GLY A 78 4.98 8.36 4.99
CA GLY A 78 5.53 9.68 5.25
C GLY A 78 5.81 10.41 3.94
N MET A 79 6.47 11.56 4.03
CA MET A 79 6.70 12.44 2.88
C MET A 79 7.77 11.95 1.89
N LEU A 80 8.68 11.07 2.32
CA LEU A 80 9.77 10.56 1.48
C LEU A 80 9.42 9.23 0.81
N HIS A 81 8.50 8.48 1.41
CA HIS A 81 8.01 7.22 0.86
C HIS A 81 7.28 7.50 -0.46
#